data_AF-A0A2T6SQ77-F1
#
_entry.id   AF-A0A2T6SQ77-F1
#
_cell.length_a   1.000
_cell.length_b   1.000
_cell.length_c   1.000
_cell.angle_alpha   90.00
_cell.angle_beta   90.00
_cell.angle_gamma   90.00
#
_symmetry.space_group_name_H-M   'P 1'
#
loop_
_entity.id
_entity.type
_entity.pdbx_description
1 polymer ?
#
loop_
_entity_poly.entity_id
_entity_poly.type
_entity_poly.pdbx_seq_one_letter_code
_entity_poly.pdbx_strand_id
1 'polypeptide(L)'
;MTGIKNNQDKTLYIYNVCDHKKCYEEVGSQAISYTTGVPAMCAAKMICNDTWSVEHFKAGVFNIEELNTDPFMEELIKQGLPYEVIER
;
A
#
# COMPACT_ATOMS: atom_id res chain seq x y z
N MET A 1 -9.33 8.64 9.21
CA MET A 1 -8.43 9.71 9.70
C MET A 1 -9.20 11.02 9.70
N THR A 2 -8.97 11.87 10.69
CA THR A 2 -9.53 13.22 10.76
C THR A 2 -8.37 14.19 10.93
N GLY A 3 -8.38 15.29 10.19
CA GLY A 3 -7.34 16.31 10.25
C GLY A 3 -7.77 17.59 9.54
N ILE A 4 -6.84 18.53 9.42
CA ILE A 4 -7.11 19.85 8.83
C ILE A 4 -6.46 19.94 7.44
N LYS A 5 -7.23 20.32 6.43
CA LYS A 5 -6.72 20.69 5.11
C LYS A 5 -7.30 22.03 4.71
N ASN A 6 -6.46 22.97 4.28
CA ASN A 6 -6.88 24.32 3.88
C ASN A 6 -7.75 25.03 4.97
N ASN A 7 -7.36 24.90 6.24
CA ASN A 7 -8.07 25.44 7.42
C ASN A 7 -9.50 24.90 7.63
N GLN A 8 -9.85 23.75 7.04
CA GLN A 8 -11.12 23.07 7.25
C GLN A 8 -10.87 21.65 7.77
N ASP A 9 -11.73 21.22 8.69
CA ASP A 9 -11.75 19.83 9.15
C ASP A 9 -12.15 18.91 8.00
N LYS A 10 -11.42 17.83 7.85
CA LYS A 10 -11.63 16.83 6.80
C LYS A 10 -11.49 15.43 7.40
N THR A 11 -12.47 14.57 7.13
CA THR A 11 -12.43 13.17 7.56
C THR A 11 -12.35 12.26 6.33
N LEU A 12 -11.33 11.41 6.29
CA LEU A 12 -11.12 10.43 5.23
C LEU A 12 -11.16 9.01 5.77
N TYR A 13 -11.74 8.09 5.01
CA TYR A 13 -11.68 6.65 5.27
C TYR A 13 -11.07 5.95 4.06
N ILE A 14 -9.94 5.28 4.27
CA ILE A 14 -9.18 4.57 3.22
C ILE A 14 -9.20 3.08 3.56
N TYR A 15 -9.58 2.23 2.61
CA TYR A 15 -9.67 0.78 2.83
C TYR A 15 -9.51 -0.02 1.54
N ASN A 16 -9.20 -1.31 1.68
CA ASN A 16 -9.23 -2.32 0.62
C ASN A 16 -10.26 -3.39 1.01
N VAL A 17 -10.90 -3.99 0.00
CA VAL A 17 -11.75 -5.19 0.15
C VAL A 17 -11.15 -6.30 -0.69
N CYS A 18 -10.99 -7.48 -0.10
CA CYS A 18 -10.36 -8.63 -0.74
C CYS A 18 -11.25 -9.87 -0.56
N ASP A 19 -11.44 -10.64 -1.64
CA ASP A 19 -12.32 -11.81 -1.66
C ASP A 19 -11.52 -13.11 -1.57
N HIS A 20 -11.85 -13.96 -0.60
CA HIS A 20 -11.14 -15.21 -0.35
C HIS A 20 -11.13 -16.17 -1.56
N LYS A 21 -12.24 -16.25 -2.29
CA LYS A 21 -12.36 -17.19 -3.41
C LYS A 21 -11.49 -16.72 -4.57
N LYS A 22 -11.49 -15.41 -4.88
CA LYS A 22 -10.62 -14.83 -5.91
C LYS A 22 -9.13 -15.06 -5.61
N CYS A 23 -8.69 -14.83 -4.38
CA CYS A 23 -7.30 -15.10 -3.98
C CYS A 23 -6.93 -16.57 -4.14
N TYR A 24 -7.85 -17.49 -3.81
CA TYR A 24 -7.62 -18.92 -3.94
C TYR A 24 -7.55 -19.34 -5.41
N GLU A 25 -8.41 -18.79 -6.26
CA GLU A 25 -8.38 -19.05 -7.71
C GLU A 25 -7.10 -18.53 -8.39
N GLU A 26 -6.57 -17.40 -7.92
CA GLU A 26 -5.35 -16.79 -8.50
C GLU A 26 -4.06 -17.48 -8.04
N VAL A 27 -3.88 -17.63 -6.72
CA VAL A 27 -2.59 -18.06 -6.12
C VAL A 27 -2.73 -19.18 -5.08
N GLY A 28 -3.92 -19.77 -4.93
CA GLY A 28 -4.14 -20.92 -4.03
C GLY A 28 -4.10 -20.58 -2.54
N SER A 29 -4.34 -19.32 -2.14
CA SER A 29 -4.30 -18.88 -0.74
C SER A 29 -5.57 -18.12 -0.31
N GLN A 30 -5.78 -18.01 1.00
CA GLN A 30 -6.83 -17.18 1.58
C GLN A 30 -6.45 -15.69 1.54
N ALA A 31 -7.47 -14.80 1.53
CA ALA A 31 -7.28 -13.36 1.47
C ALA A 31 -6.36 -12.79 2.58
N ILE A 32 -6.28 -13.41 3.77
CA ILE A 32 -5.39 -12.97 4.85
C ILE A 32 -3.90 -13.06 4.43
N SER A 33 -3.51 -14.18 3.83
CA SER A 33 -2.16 -14.37 3.32
C SER A 33 -1.92 -13.50 2.10
N TYR A 34 -2.91 -13.38 1.23
CA TYR A 34 -2.85 -12.54 0.04
C TYR A 34 -2.63 -11.05 0.37
N THR A 35 -3.42 -10.50 1.28
CA THR A 35 -3.35 -9.08 1.69
C THR A 35 -2.06 -8.73 2.43
N THR A 36 -1.31 -9.73 2.90
CA THR A 36 0.02 -9.55 3.50
C THR A 36 1.13 -9.76 2.47
N GLY A 37 1.00 -10.80 1.64
CA GLY A 37 2.00 -11.18 0.65
C GLY A 37 2.16 -10.18 -0.48
N VAL A 38 1.05 -9.60 -0.97
CA VAL A 38 1.10 -8.60 -2.03
C VAL A 38 1.87 -7.34 -1.58
N PRO A 39 1.56 -6.70 -0.42
CA PRO A 39 2.38 -5.58 0.08
C PRO A 39 3.86 -5.93 0.29
N ALA A 40 4.18 -7.15 0.76
CA ALA A 40 5.56 -7.58 0.93
C ALA A 40 6.31 -7.61 -0.42
N MET A 41 5.68 -8.14 -1.47
CA MET A 41 6.25 -8.14 -2.82
C MET A 41 6.36 -6.71 -3.38
N CYS A 42 5.33 -5.87 -3.25
CA CYS A 42 5.37 -4.48 -3.71
C CYS A 42 6.51 -3.70 -3.04
N ALA A 43 6.70 -3.86 -1.73
CA ALA A 43 7.78 -3.24 -0.98
C ALA A 43 9.15 -3.71 -1.48
N ALA A 44 9.32 -5.03 -1.67
CA ALA A 44 10.55 -5.58 -2.23
C ALA A 44 10.82 -5.04 -3.64
N LYS A 45 9.79 -4.89 -4.48
CA LYS A 45 9.89 -4.28 -5.81
C LYS A 45 10.38 -2.84 -5.74
N MET A 46 9.87 -2.03 -4.81
CA MET A 46 10.32 -0.63 -4.62
C MET A 46 11.81 -0.55 -4.22
N ILE A 47 12.30 -1.52 -3.46
CA ILE A 47 13.71 -1.60 -3.08
C ILE A 47 14.55 -2.04 -4.29
N CYS A 48 14.15 -3.09 -4.99
CA CYS A 48 14.90 -3.65 -6.11
C CYS A 48 14.95 -2.76 -7.36
N ASN A 49 14.00 -1.83 -7.52
CA ASN A 49 13.96 -0.90 -8.64
C ASN A 49 14.45 0.52 -8.27
N ASP A 50 15.12 0.65 -7.12
CA ASP A 50 15.68 1.89 -6.58
C ASP A 50 14.68 3.00 -6.23
N THR A 51 13.36 2.75 -6.28
CA THR A 51 12.33 3.73 -5.87
C THR A 51 12.45 4.07 -4.37
N TRP A 52 12.79 3.08 -3.55
CA TRP A 52 13.12 3.23 -2.13
C TRP A 52 14.62 3.02 -1.88
N SER A 53 15.47 3.46 -2.82
CA SER A 53 16.93 3.29 -2.70
C SER A 53 17.55 4.11 -1.58
N VAL A 54 18.73 3.65 -1.18
CA VAL A 54 19.64 4.36 -0.27
C VAL A 54 20.30 5.61 -0.87
N GLU A 55 20.09 5.90 -2.16
CA GLU A 55 20.55 7.18 -2.75
C GLU A 55 19.58 8.33 -2.42
N HIS A 56 18.28 8.03 -2.33
CA HIS A 56 17.25 9.00 -1.95
C HIS A 56 17.04 9.07 -0.43
N PHE A 57 17.32 7.99 0.30
CA PHE A 57 17.25 7.89 1.76
C PHE A 57 18.64 7.56 2.32
N LYS A 58 19.17 8.31 3.30
CA LYS A 58 20.44 7.92 3.95
C LYS A 58 20.35 6.46 4.44
N ALA A 59 21.42 5.67 4.31
CA ALA A 59 21.43 4.30 4.83
C ALA A 59 20.91 4.24 6.29
N GLY A 60 19.90 3.41 6.54
CA GLY A 60 19.14 3.42 7.79
C GLY A 60 18.06 2.34 7.84
N VAL A 61 17.29 2.35 8.92
CA VAL A 61 16.09 1.51 9.11
C VAL A 61 14.88 2.41 9.02
N PHE A 62 13.90 2.02 8.20
CA PHE A 62 12.75 2.86 7.87
C PHE A 62 11.45 2.09 8.05
N ASN A 63 10.43 2.79 8.54
CA ASN A 63 9.05 2.38 8.41
C ASN A 63 8.46 2.90 7.08
N ILE A 64 7.35 2.31 6.64
CA ILE A 64 6.78 2.59 5.31
C ILE A 64 6.32 4.05 5.17
N GLU A 65 5.79 4.64 6.24
CA GLU A 65 5.34 6.03 6.28
C GLU A 65 6.46 7.07 6.15
N GLU A 66 7.73 6.64 6.29
CA GLU A 66 8.90 7.50 6.09
C GLU A 66 9.32 7.59 4.62
N LEU A 67 8.74 6.76 3.75
CA LEU A 67 9.09 6.63 2.34
C LEU A 67 8.04 7.30 1.43
N ASN A 68 8.40 7.53 0.16
CA ASN A 68 7.42 7.95 -0.83
C ASN A 68 6.45 6.79 -1.12
N THR A 69 5.20 6.93 -0.67
CA THR A 69 4.19 5.86 -0.76
C THR A 69 3.40 5.87 -2.07
N ASP A 70 3.41 6.96 -2.85
CA ASP A 70 2.67 7.08 -4.11
C ASP A 70 2.93 5.89 -5.07
N PRO A 71 4.19 5.55 -5.44
CA PRO A 71 4.45 4.43 -6.34
C PRO A 71 4.08 3.06 -5.74
N PHE A 72 4.13 2.92 -4.42
CA PHE A 72 3.71 1.71 -3.73
C PHE A 72 2.19 1.54 -3.77
N MET A 73 1.43 2.61 -3.56
CA MET A 73 -0.04 2.60 -3.63
C MET A 73 -0.52 2.29 -5.05
N GLU A 74 0.15 2.83 -6.08
CA GLU A 74 -0.12 2.46 -7.47
C GLU A 74 0.16 0.98 -7.75
N GLU A 75 1.25 0.44 -7.20
CA GLU A 75 1.62 -0.96 -7.38
C GLU A 75 0.62 -1.89 -6.68
N LEU A 76 0.13 -1.55 -5.48
CA LEU A 76 -0.92 -2.33 -4.80
C LEU A 76 -2.16 -2.52 -5.68
N ILE A 77 -2.62 -1.46 -6.37
CA ILE A 77 -3.74 -1.55 -7.30
C ILE A 77 -3.42 -2.50 -8.44
N LYS A 78 -2.24 -2.38 -9.06
CA LYS A 78 -1.79 -3.23 -10.17
C LYS A 78 -1.69 -4.70 -9.78
N GLN A 79 -1.35 -4.99 -8.52
CA GLN A 79 -1.13 -6.32 -7.97
C GLN A 79 -2.35 -6.91 -7.26
N GLY A 80 -3.55 -6.37 -7.52
CA GLY A 80 -4.81 -6.99 -7.08
C GLY A 80 -5.37 -6.49 -5.75
N LEU A 81 -4.78 -5.45 -5.14
CA LEU A 81 -5.29 -4.80 -3.93
C LEU A 81 -5.73 -3.35 -4.17
N PRO A 82 -6.81 -3.11 -4.95
CA PRO A 82 -7.35 -1.77 -5.13
C PRO A 82 -7.91 -1.23 -3.82
N TYR A 83 -7.72 0.07 -3.55
CA TYR A 83 -8.27 0.73 -2.38
C TYR A 83 -9.29 1.80 -2.77
N GLU A 84 -10.17 2.14 -1.83
CA GLU A 84 -11.12 3.22 -1.95
C GLU A 84 -10.83 4.31 -0.92
N VAL A 85 -11.19 5.55 -1.26
CA VAL A 85 -11.11 6.71 -0.37
C VAL A 85 -12.49 7.35 -0.29
N ILE A 86 -13.05 7.40 0.91
CA ILE A 86 -14.32 8.05 1.20
C ILE A 86 -14.04 9.31 2.02
N GLU A 87 -14.56 10.45 1.57
CA GLU A 87 -14.60 11.69 2.35
C GLU A 87 -15.93 11.80 3.09
N ARG A 88 -15.87 12.10 4.40
CA ARG A 88 -17.01 12.27 5.30
C ARG A 88 -17.06 13.66 5.87
#